data_AF-A0A072NWR3-F1
#
_entry.id   AF-A0A072NWR3-F1
#
_cell.length_a   1.000
_cell.length_b   1.000
_cell.length_c   1.000
_cell.angle_alpha   90.00
_cell.angle_beta   90.00
_cell.angle_gamma   90.00
#
_symmetry.space_group_name_H-M   'P 1'
#
loop_
_entity.id
_entity.type
_entity.pdbx_description
1 polymer ?
#
loop_
_entity_poly.entity_id
_entity_poly.type
_entity_poly.pdbx_seq_one_letter_code
_entity_poly.pdbx_strand_id
1 'polypeptide(L)'
;MSPLINRLTANYSKKSHFSLYTHIIQPIKILEELGIDVFADNRYESWVLQTTIARMDVNVREFEAFEDYIIAINPLYSFLNHSCTPNTKVTLLDRTGSSLLQLVAKRDIEADEELTISY
;
A
#
# COMPACT_ATOMS: atom_id res chain seq x y z
N MET A 1 -19.82 15.83 0.48
CA MET A 1 -19.44 14.42 0.24
C MET A 1 -17.93 14.37 0.17
N SER A 2 -17.27 13.62 1.05
CA SER A 2 -15.81 13.46 0.98
C SER A 2 -15.44 12.62 -0.24
N PRO A 3 -14.39 12.97 -1.00
CA PRO A 3 -13.94 12.19 -2.14
C PRO A 3 -13.54 10.77 -1.71
N LEU A 4 -13.78 9.80 -2.59
CA LEU A 4 -13.41 8.41 -2.32
C LEU A 4 -11.89 8.31 -2.26
N ILE A 5 -11.36 7.76 -1.16
CA ILE A 5 -9.92 7.52 -1.02
C ILE A 5 -9.58 6.33 -1.92
N ASN A 6 -8.89 6.61 -3.01
CA ASN A 6 -8.57 5.62 -4.04
C ASN A 6 -7.60 4.57 -3.50
N ARG A 7 -6.68 5.02 -2.64
CA ARG A 7 -5.79 4.19 -1.84
C ARG A 7 -6.53 3.72 -0.57
N LEU A 8 -6.19 2.54 -0.05
CA LEU A 8 -6.94 1.75 0.95
C LEU A 8 -8.07 0.83 0.43
N THR A 9 -8.48 0.94 -0.83
CA THR A 9 -9.43 -0.01 -1.43
C THR A 9 -8.68 -1.17 -2.06
N ALA A 10 -9.01 -2.41 -1.68
CA ALA A 10 -8.40 -3.59 -2.30
C ALA A 10 -8.75 -3.63 -3.80
N ASN A 11 -7.73 -3.70 -4.66
CA ASN A 11 -7.97 -3.79 -6.10
C ASN A 11 -7.87 -5.24 -6.56
N TYR A 12 -9.02 -5.89 -6.68
CA TYR A 12 -9.15 -7.25 -7.20
C TYR A 12 -9.16 -7.32 -8.74
N SER A 13 -9.20 -6.17 -9.43
CA SER A 13 -9.30 -6.11 -10.90
C SER A 13 -7.95 -6.27 -11.61
N LYS A 14 -6.84 -6.20 -10.86
CA LYS A 14 -5.49 -6.41 -11.40
C LYS A 14 -5.44 -7.86 -11.90
N LYS A 15 -5.41 -8.04 -13.22
CA LYS A 15 -5.31 -9.36 -13.86
C LYS A 15 -3.95 -9.96 -13.53
N SER A 16 -3.88 -10.70 -12.44
CA SER A 16 -2.78 -11.60 -12.12
C SER A 16 -3.10 -12.98 -12.68
N HIS A 17 -2.10 -13.65 -13.24
CA HIS A 17 -2.26 -15.06 -13.60
C HIS A 17 -2.33 -15.89 -12.31
N PHE A 18 -3.32 -16.77 -12.21
CA PHE A 18 -3.39 -17.70 -11.09
C PHE A 18 -2.09 -18.52 -11.01
N SER A 19 -1.59 -18.65 -9.79
CA SER A 19 -0.39 -19.39 -9.43
C SER A 19 -0.68 -20.18 -8.17
N LEU A 20 -0.55 -21.51 -8.24
CA LEU A 20 -0.74 -22.39 -7.09
C LEU A 20 0.20 -21.98 -5.93
N TYR A 21 1.44 -21.64 -6.26
CA TYR A 21 2.42 -21.26 -5.25
C TYR A 21 2.02 -19.96 -4.55
N THR A 22 1.79 -18.89 -5.32
CA THR A 22 1.54 -17.55 -4.78
C THR A 22 0.19 -17.42 -4.09
N HIS A 23 -0.85 -18.07 -4.63
CA HIS A 23 -2.23 -17.84 -4.18
C HIS A 23 -2.75 -18.88 -3.19
N ILE A 24 -2.10 -20.05 -3.08
CA ILE A 24 -2.52 -21.14 -2.19
C ILE A 24 -1.40 -21.52 -1.23
N ILE A 25 -0.23 -21.95 -1.74
CA ILE A 25 0.84 -22.50 -0.90
C ILE A 25 1.43 -21.43 0.02
N GLN A 26 1.77 -20.26 -0.51
CA GLN A 26 2.42 -19.20 0.26
C GLN A 26 1.53 -18.64 1.39
N PRO A 27 0.23 -18.34 1.19
CA PRO A 27 -0.66 -17.95 2.28
C PRO A 27 -0.78 -19.01 3.38
N ILE A 28 -0.87 -20.30 3.03
CA ILE A 28 -0.92 -21.39 4.01
C ILE A 28 0.36 -21.39 4.86
N LYS A 29 1.53 -21.32 4.23
CA LYS A 29 2.82 -21.27 4.94
C LYS A 29 2.91 -20.10 5.91
N ILE A 30 2.44 -18.90 5.51
CA ILE A 30 2.42 -17.72 6.39
C ILE A 30 1.55 -18.00 7.64
N LEU A 31 0.40 -18.64 7.48
CA LEU A 31 -0.48 -18.97 8.60
C LEU A 31 0.16 -20.01 9.52
N GLU A 32 0.77 -21.04 8.95
CA GLU A 32 1.49 -22.06 9.71
C GLU A 32 2.67 -21.46 10.50
N GLU A 33 3.42 -20.53 9.90
CA GLU A 33 4.50 -19.78 10.58
C GLU A 33 3.98 -18.90 11.73
N LEU A 34 2.73 -18.42 11.65
CA LEU A 34 2.04 -17.71 12.74
C LEU A 34 1.42 -18.66 13.79
N GLY A 35 1.65 -19.98 13.67
CA GLY A 35 1.16 -20.99 14.60
C GLY A 35 -0.33 -21.35 14.40
N ILE A 36 -0.88 -21.10 13.22
CA ILE A 36 -2.26 -21.39 12.87
C ILE A 36 -2.32 -22.71 12.10
N ASP A 37 -3.08 -23.69 12.62
CA ASP A 37 -3.38 -24.93 11.90
C ASP A 37 -4.52 -24.69 10.92
N VAL A 38 -4.18 -24.69 9.62
CA VAL A 38 -5.14 -24.38 8.55
C VAL A 38 -6.24 -25.43 8.35
N PHE A 39 -6.14 -26.59 8.99
CA PHE A 39 -7.13 -27.66 8.88
C PHE A 39 -7.99 -27.81 10.14
N ALA A 40 -7.60 -27.22 11.26
CA ALA A 40 -8.28 -27.34 12.55
C ALA A 40 -8.75 -26.01 13.15
N ASP A 41 -8.18 -24.89 12.72
CA ASP A 41 -8.43 -23.57 13.30
C ASP A 41 -9.44 -22.76 12.49
N ASN A 42 -10.51 -22.30 13.13
CA ASN A 42 -11.54 -21.46 12.52
C ASN A 42 -11.32 -19.96 12.73
N ARG A 43 -10.20 -19.55 13.35
CA ARG A 43 -9.89 -18.13 13.64
C ARG A 43 -9.41 -17.35 12.42
N TYR A 44 -9.26 -17.98 11.27
CA TYR A 44 -8.77 -17.33 10.06
C TYR A 44 -9.58 -17.78 8.83
N GLU A 45 -9.61 -16.91 7.83
CA GLU A 45 -10.15 -17.23 6.51
C GLU A 45 -9.11 -16.78 5.47
N SER A 46 -8.82 -17.63 4.48
CA SER A 46 -7.76 -17.38 3.48
C SER A 46 -7.97 -16.10 2.68
N TRP A 47 -9.22 -15.64 2.52
CA TRP A 47 -9.55 -14.39 1.83
C TRP A 47 -9.00 -13.15 2.57
N VAL A 48 -8.75 -13.22 3.88
CA VAL A 48 -8.18 -12.12 4.67
C VAL A 48 -6.74 -11.82 4.25
N LEU A 49 -5.93 -12.87 4.03
CA LEU A 49 -4.56 -12.71 3.54
C LEU A 49 -4.55 -12.19 2.11
N GLN A 50 -5.41 -12.73 1.25
CA GLN A 50 -5.54 -12.26 -0.13
C GLN A 50 -5.97 -10.79 -0.20
N THR A 51 -6.90 -10.37 0.66
CA THR A 51 -7.34 -8.97 0.74
C THR A 51 -6.25 -8.07 1.29
N THR A 52 -5.49 -8.53 2.29
CA THR A 52 -4.33 -7.80 2.82
C THR A 52 -3.31 -7.55 1.71
N ILE A 53 -2.94 -8.58 0.94
CA ILE A 53 -2.01 -8.46 -0.20
C ILE A 53 -2.57 -7.51 -1.25
N ALA A 54 -3.84 -7.66 -1.64
CA ALA A 54 -4.47 -6.79 -2.63
C ALA A 54 -4.52 -5.31 -2.20
N ARG A 55 -4.59 -5.04 -0.89
CA ARG A 55 -4.44 -3.69 -0.33
C ARG A 55 -2.99 -3.24 -0.36
N MET A 56 -2.04 -4.08 0.00
CA MET A 56 -0.62 -3.73 -0.06
C MET A 56 -0.22 -3.33 -1.48
N ASP A 57 -0.61 -4.10 -2.49
CA ASP A 57 -0.28 -3.87 -3.92
C ASP A 57 -0.68 -2.50 -4.46
N VAL A 58 -1.71 -1.85 -3.92
CA VAL A 58 -2.17 -0.52 -4.36
C VAL A 58 -1.70 0.62 -3.46
N ASN A 59 -1.16 0.30 -2.30
CA ASN A 59 -0.69 1.25 -1.30
C ASN A 59 0.82 1.28 -1.16
N VAL A 60 1.50 0.30 -1.75
CA VAL A 60 2.94 0.18 -1.69
C VAL A 60 3.61 1.28 -2.50
N ARG A 61 4.78 1.67 -2.02
CA ARG A 61 5.73 2.50 -2.74
C ARG A 61 7.02 1.75 -2.94
N GLU A 62 7.53 1.92 -4.14
CA GLU A 62 8.79 1.36 -4.59
C GLU A 62 9.72 2.52 -4.93
N PHE A 63 10.93 2.53 -4.38
CA PHE A 63 11.93 3.56 -4.69
C PHE A 63 13.34 3.04 -4.43
N GLU A 64 14.31 3.61 -5.14
CA GLU A 64 15.74 3.32 -4.94
C GLU A 64 16.34 4.32 -3.93
N ALA A 65 17.11 3.81 -2.98
CA ALA A 65 17.83 4.60 -1.98
C ALA A 65 19.22 3.99 -1.74
N PHE A 66 20.29 4.76 -2.04
CA PHE A 66 21.71 4.35 -1.90
C PHE A 66 21.97 2.85 -2.18
N GLU A 67 21.61 2.40 -3.38
CA GLU A 67 21.83 1.04 -3.89
C GLU A 67 20.83 -0.03 -3.41
N ASP A 68 19.96 0.28 -2.46
CA ASP A 68 18.85 -0.59 -2.06
C ASP A 68 17.56 -0.26 -2.83
N TYR A 69 16.82 -1.30 -3.19
CA TYR A 69 15.45 -1.19 -3.67
C TYR A 69 14.48 -1.41 -2.50
N ILE A 70 13.77 -0.35 -2.13
CA ILE A 70 12.92 -0.33 -0.95
C ILE A 70 11.45 -0.43 -1.38
N ILE A 71 10.76 -1.39 -0.78
CA ILE A 71 9.31 -1.55 -0.82
C ILE A 71 8.76 -1.12 0.54
N ALA A 72 7.97 -0.05 0.57
CA ALA A 72 7.46 0.52 1.82
C ALA A 72 5.95 0.79 1.75
N ILE A 73 5.29 0.67 2.91
CA ILE A 73 3.92 1.15 3.13
C ILE A 73 4.00 2.30 4.12
N ASN A 74 3.53 3.47 3.68
CA ASN A 74 3.40 4.65 4.53
C ASN A 74 1.90 4.96 4.69
N PRO A 75 1.26 4.57 5.82
CA PRO A 75 -0.19 4.63 5.95
C PRO A 75 -0.79 6.01 5.67
N LEU A 76 -0.14 7.10 6.11
CA LEU A 76 -0.61 8.47 5.85
C LEU A 76 -0.53 8.87 4.37
N TYR A 77 0.48 8.38 3.65
CA TYR A 77 0.63 8.62 2.21
C TYR A 77 -0.48 7.93 1.41
N SER A 78 -1.00 6.80 1.90
CA SER A 78 -2.15 6.10 1.34
C SER A 78 -3.47 6.86 1.45
N PHE A 79 -3.53 8.00 2.15
CA PHE A 79 -4.73 8.86 2.14
C PHE A 79 -4.73 9.89 1.01
N LEU A 80 -3.61 10.06 0.29
CA LEU A 80 -3.48 11.07 -0.76
C LEU A 80 -3.96 10.53 -2.11
N ASN A 81 -4.98 11.18 -2.67
CA ASN A 81 -5.50 10.87 -3.99
C ASN A 81 -4.61 11.42 -5.11
N HIS A 82 -4.79 10.85 -6.31
CA HIS A 82 -4.10 11.27 -7.51
C HIS A 82 -4.71 12.55 -8.09
N SER A 83 -3.87 13.47 -8.55
CA SER A 83 -4.26 14.57 -9.45
C SER A 83 -3.14 14.82 -10.47
N CYS A 84 -3.50 15.08 -11.73
CA CYS A 84 -2.56 15.56 -12.76
C CYS A 84 -2.05 16.98 -12.49
N THR A 85 -2.70 17.72 -11.58
CA THR A 85 -2.32 19.07 -11.14
C THR A 85 -2.23 19.14 -9.61
N PRO A 86 -1.31 18.39 -8.98
CA PRO A 86 -1.33 18.17 -7.55
C PRO A 86 -0.91 19.43 -6.77
N ASN A 87 -1.53 19.62 -5.61
CA ASN A 87 -1.20 20.69 -4.65
C ASN A 87 -0.14 20.26 -3.62
N THR A 88 0.16 18.97 -3.51
CA THR A 88 1.15 18.42 -2.58
C THR A 88 2.26 17.68 -3.33
N LYS A 89 3.50 17.82 -2.86
CA LYS A 89 4.67 17.07 -3.32
C LYS A 89 5.14 16.14 -2.21
N VAL A 90 5.49 14.90 -2.58
CA VAL A 90 6.12 13.95 -1.66
C VAL A 90 7.62 13.91 -1.96
N THR A 91 8.43 14.09 -0.93
CA THR A 91 9.90 14.07 -1.04
C THR A 91 10.46 13.05 -0.07
N LEU A 92 11.50 12.32 -0.47
CA LEU A 92 12.29 11.49 0.43
C LEU A 92 13.18 12.40 1.26
N LEU A 93 12.99 12.38 2.58
CA LEU A 93 13.67 13.29 3.51
C LEU A 93 15.12 12.87 3.74
N ASP A 94 15.36 11.56 3.71
CA ASP A 94 16.67 11.00 3.89
C ASP A 94 16.93 10.00 2.76
N ARG A 95 18.12 10.11 2.17
CA ARG A 95 18.56 9.16 1.17
C ARG A 95 19.11 7.89 1.83
N THR A 96 19.43 7.88 3.12
CA THR A 96 20.19 6.82 3.87
C THR A 96 19.48 5.47 4.06
N GLY A 97 18.55 5.10 3.17
CA GLY A 97 17.76 3.86 3.27
C GLY A 97 16.53 3.98 4.18
N SER A 98 16.13 5.20 4.55
CA SER A 98 14.93 5.46 5.34
C SER A 98 13.66 5.53 4.49
N SER A 99 12.53 5.06 5.02
CA SER A 99 11.19 5.19 4.42
C SER A 99 10.48 6.49 4.82
N LEU A 100 11.21 7.45 5.42
CA LEU A 100 10.67 8.72 5.90
C LEU A 100 10.27 9.65 4.74
N LEU A 101 9.03 10.14 4.80
CA LEU A 101 8.45 11.00 3.78
C LEU A 101 8.22 12.41 4.30
N GLN A 102 8.50 13.39 3.44
CA GLN A 102 8.04 14.76 3.61
C GLN A 102 6.89 15.05 2.65
N LEU A 103 5.79 15.58 3.18
CA LEU A 103 4.71 16.15 2.40
C LEU A 103 4.87 17.68 2.39
N VAL A 104 4.97 18.26 1.21
CA VAL A 104 5.23 19.70 1.03
C VAL A 104 4.15 20.31 0.15
N ALA A 105 3.50 21.38 0.62
CA ALA A 105 2.56 22.15 -0.19
C ALA A 105 3.28 22.82 -1.37
N LYS A 106 2.70 22.75 -2.57
CA LYS A 106 3.25 23.36 -3.80
C LYS A 106 2.71 24.77 -4.05
N ARG A 107 1.65 25.14 -3.35
CA ARG A 107 0.94 26.43 -3.39
C ARG A 107 0.16 26.59 -2.09
N ASP A 108 -0.49 27.73 -1.92
CA ASP A 108 -1.47 27.91 -0.86
C ASP A 108 -2.60 26.89 -1.01
N ILE A 109 -3.07 26.37 0.13
CA ILE A 109 -4.09 25.33 0.24
C ILE A 109 -5.13 25.84 1.23
N GLU A 110 -6.39 25.90 0.80
CA GLU A 110 -7.49 26.38 1.63
C GLU A 110 -7.90 25.34 2.69
N ALA A 111 -8.60 25.79 3.73
CA ALA A 111 -9.23 24.87 4.68
C ALA A 111 -10.18 23.92 3.94
N ASP A 112 -10.16 22.64 4.33
CA ASP A 112 -10.94 21.55 3.72
C ASP A 112 -10.61 21.23 2.25
N GLU A 113 -9.60 21.88 1.66
CA GLU A 113 -9.11 21.52 0.34
C GLU A 113 -8.39 20.15 0.39
N GLU A 114 -8.75 19.25 -0.53
CA GLU A 114 -8.15 17.91 -0.60
C GLU A 114 -6.66 17.97 -0.95
N LEU A 115 -5.82 17.32 -0.15
CA LEU A 115 -4.41 17.13 -0.49
C LEU A 115 -4.26 16.03 -1.54
N THR A 116 -3.65 16.38 -2.67
CA THR A 116 -3.46 15.47 -3.81
C THR A 116 -2.00 15.41 -4.25
N ILE A 117 -1.60 14.27 -4.78
CA ILE A 117 -0.25 13.99 -5.29
C ILE A 117 -0.31 13.52 -6.74
N SER A 118 0.80 13.58 -7.46
CA SER A 118 0.96 12.73 -8.66
C SER A 118 1.30 11.33 -8.21
N TYR A 119 0.69 10.34 -8.87
CA TYR A 119 1.15 8.96 -8.78
C TYR A 119 2.36 8.78 -9.69
#